data_AF-A0A5M9KUC4-F1
#
_entry.id   AF-A0A5M9KUC4-F1
#
_cell.length_a   1.000
_cell.length_b   1.000
_cell.length_c   1.000
_cell.angle_alpha   90.00
_cell.angle_beta   90.00
_cell.angle_gamma   90.00
#
_symmetry.space_group_name_H-M   'P 1'
#
loop_
_entity.id
_entity.type
_entity.pdbx_description
1 polymer ?
#
loop_
_entity_poly.entity_id
_entity_poly.type
_entity_poly.pdbx_seq_one_letter_code
_entity_poly.pdbx_strand_id
1 'polypeptide(L)'
;MADQSPDYKTLFLEEQCRRKAAEQAQNEAEQAKNEAEQAKNEAEQAKNEAEQAKNEAEQAKNEAEEKTRKTTLPEFLDACHDNLYSGLTVQTDATLSTRGDPANANNKLRPEKLLLWKDFPAQQAAIWDKLMGSDFALERHFTSLHTLKESGEAIRRKMMSSELDLHLFQRTTVDDPVTSIIERLYDQQILRQEFGLKGSIQFENHANTLSPETQLESISSMTISGTQRRRSPRLQAKAQAQDNSVAAPRAPTARSSRPRADQFCVYNTSTQNTETRVAAFITEYKPPHKLPLGYINEGLGDMELEEVILCRETDTPRDHFRRLMAAVITQAFSYMVKLGVKYGCVCTGEAFVFLRIPDDPRTAQYFLSVPKGDVGDTTGWTSDLDGTNRLHLTAVAQMLAFTLQALQTPPRSHKWRADAASQLNGWEVTYEDLLDTIHVEDAPSSDSGGGIPQLALQAARDRRISTQLATKNPTPILQAGGNLHPRASLAHTPLPAALRRVRVPIEDKVDSIALKTAY
;
A
#
# COMPACT_ATOMS: atom_id res chain seq x y z
N MET A 1 -109.61 -49.75 29.15
CA MET A 1 -108.41 -48.91 28.94
C MET A 1 -107.50 -49.18 30.12
N ALA A 2 -106.46 -50.00 29.92
CA ALA A 2 -105.56 -50.39 31.01
C ALA A 2 -104.51 -49.29 31.19
N ASP A 3 -104.51 -48.71 32.37
CA ASP A 3 -103.60 -47.65 32.82
C ASP A 3 -102.22 -48.26 33.06
N GLN A 4 -101.25 -47.94 32.20
CA GLN A 4 -99.87 -48.39 32.34
C GLN A 4 -99.19 -47.53 33.41
N SER A 5 -99.16 -48.06 34.65
CA SER A 5 -98.35 -47.49 35.73
C SER A 5 -96.92 -47.26 35.23
N PRO A 6 -96.35 -46.04 35.34
CA PRO A 6 -94.98 -45.79 34.94
C PRO A 6 -94.08 -46.65 35.82
N ASP A 7 -93.24 -47.46 35.18
CA ASP A 7 -92.25 -48.27 35.88
C ASP A 7 -91.19 -47.32 36.46
N TYR A 8 -91.38 -46.90 37.71
CA TYR A 8 -90.49 -46.00 38.43
C TYR A 8 -89.04 -46.51 38.47
N LYS A 9 -88.84 -47.82 38.29
CA LYS A 9 -87.52 -48.44 38.20
C LYS A 9 -86.82 -48.09 36.88
N THR A 10 -87.54 -48.04 35.77
CA THR A 10 -86.99 -47.59 34.46
C THR A 10 -86.71 -46.10 34.46
N LEU A 11 -87.59 -45.26 35.03
CA LEU A 11 -87.35 -43.80 35.14
C LEU A 11 -86.12 -43.46 36.00
N PHE A 12 -85.90 -44.19 37.10
CA PHE A 12 -84.71 -44.00 37.96
C PHE A 12 -83.41 -44.44 37.26
N LEU A 13 -83.46 -45.55 36.50
CA LEU A 13 -82.33 -46.03 35.70
C LEU A 13 -82.01 -45.07 34.55
N GLU A 14 -83.02 -44.51 33.88
CA GLU A 14 -82.85 -43.49 32.84
C GLU A 14 -82.21 -42.22 33.40
N GLU A 15 -82.65 -41.74 34.57
CA GLU A 15 -82.06 -40.56 35.23
C GLU A 15 -80.61 -40.82 35.67
N GLN A 16 -80.28 -42.03 36.17
CA GLN A 16 -78.90 -42.41 36.45
C GLN A 16 -78.04 -42.47 35.19
N CYS A 17 -78.54 -43.03 34.09
CA CYS A 17 -77.85 -43.03 32.80
C CYS A 17 -77.63 -41.59 32.30
N ARG A 18 -78.63 -40.70 32.45
CA ARG A 18 -78.52 -39.29 32.04
C ARG A 18 -77.48 -38.53 32.85
N ARG A 19 -77.41 -38.75 34.16
CA ARG A 19 -76.39 -38.14 35.03
C ARG A 19 -74.99 -38.63 34.72
N LYS A 20 -74.81 -39.94 34.52
CA LYS A 20 -73.51 -40.50 34.10
C LYS A 20 -73.09 -39.98 32.72
N ALA A 21 -74.03 -39.87 31.78
CA ALA A 21 -73.76 -39.29 30.47
C ALA A 21 -73.39 -37.80 30.55
N ALA A 22 -74.05 -37.03 31.41
CA ALA A 22 -73.74 -35.61 31.62
C ALA A 22 -72.38 -35.40 32.32
N GLU A 23 -72.05 -36.22 33.31
CA GLU A 23 -70.75 -36.21 33.99
C GLU A 23 -69.62 -36.62 33.05
N GLN A 24 -69.85 -37.64 32.22
CA GLN A 24 -68.90 -38.04 31.19
C GLN A 24 -68.69 -36.94 30.14
N ALA A 25 -69.78 -36.28 29.69
CA ALA A 25 -69.69 -35.16 28.77
C ALA A 25 -68.96 -33.94 29.37
N GLN A 26 -69.10 -33.68 30.67
CA GLN A 26 -68.33 -32.64 31.36
C GLN A 26 -66.85 -32.97 31.43
N ASN A 27 -66.50 -34.20 31.79
CA ASN A 27 -65.10 -34.64 31.82
C ASN A 27 -64.45 -34.60 30.43
N GLU A 28 -65.17 -35.02 29.39
CA GLU A 28 -64.72 -34.93 27.99
C GLU A 28 -64.53 -33.47 27.55
N ALA A 29 -65.44 -32.56 27.94
CA ALA A 29 -65.33 -31.15 27.62
C ALA A 29 -64.16 -30.46 28.36
N GLU A 30 -63.90 -30.84 29.62
CA GLU A 30 -62.76 -30.34 30.40
C GLU A 30 -61.43 -30.86 29.86
N GLN A 31 -61.37 -32.14 29.48
CA GLN A 31 -60.20 -32.72 28.82
C GLN A 31 -59.92 -32.02 27.48
N ALA A 32 -60.94 -31.83 26.64
CA ALA A 32 -60.80 -31.12 25.36
C ALA A 32 -60.32 -29.67 25.54
N LYS A 33 -60.74 -29.01 26.63
CA LYS A 33 -60.29 -27.64 26.95
C LYS A 33 -58.82 -27.62 27.37
N ASN A 34 -58.39 -28.57 28.19
CA ASN A 34 -56.99 -28.70 28.61
C ASN A 34 -56.07 -29.04 27.44
N GLU A 35 -56.49 -29.95 26.54
CA GLU A 35 -55.77 -30.28 25.32
C GLU A 35 -55.66 -29.07 24.38
N ALA A 36 -56.74 -28.27 24.24
CA ALA A 36 -56.71 -27.04 23.45
C ALA A 36 -55.79 -25.96 24.04
N GLU A 37 -55.75 -25.83 25.36
CA GLU A 37 -54.86 -24.90 26.06
C GLU A 37 -53.39 -25.32 25.94
N GLN A 38 -53.10 -26.61 26.08
CA GLN A 38 -51.77 -27.16 25.86
C GLN A 38 -51.31 -26.95 24.41
N ALA A 39 -52.15 -27.26 23.42
CA ALA A 39 -51.85 -27.04 22.01
C ALA A 39 -51.59 -25.55 21.69
N LYS A 40 -52.30 -24.63 22.36
CA LYS A 40 -52.05 -23.19 22.22
C LYS A 40 -50.69 -22.78 22.80
N ASN A 41 -50.34 -23.27 23.99
CA ASN A 41 -49.05 -22.99 24.62
C ASN A 41 -47.88 -23.56 23.80
N GLU A 42 -48.03 -24.78 23.28
CA GLU A 42 -47.05 -25.40 22.38
C GLU A 42 -46.89 -24.60 21.07
N ALA A 43 -47.99 -24.13 20.48
CA ALA A 43 -47.95 -23.29 19.29
C ALA A 43 -47.29 -21.92 19.55
N GLU A 44 -47.53 -21.33 20.71
CA GLU A 44 -46.89 -20.06 21.12
C GLU A 44 -45.39 -20.25 21.37
N GLN A 45 -45.00 -21.33 22.04
CA GLN A 45 -43.59 -21.67 22.24
C GLN A 45 -42.89 -21.91 20.90
N ALA A 46 -43.48 -22.73 20.02
CA ALA A 46 -42.92 -22.98 18.69
C ALA A 46 -42.77 -21.70 17.86
N LYS A 47 -43.69 -20.74 18.01
CA LYS A 47 -43.60 -19.42 17.37
C LYS A 47 -42.44 -18.60 17.92
N ASN A 48 -42.26 -18.55 19.24
CA ASN A 48 -41.18 -17.82 19.89
C ASN A 48 -39.80 -18.42 19.53
N GLU A 49 -39.68 -19.74 19.51
CA GLU A 49 -38.47 -20.45 19.08
C GLU A 49 -38.15 -20.17 17.61
N ALA A 50 -39.17 -20.19 16.73
CA ALA A 50 -38.99 -19.85 15.32
C ALA A 50 -38.56 -18.38 15.10
N GLU A 51 -39.08 -17.44 15.90
CA GLU A 51 -38.69 -16.03 15.84
C GLU A 51 -37.25 -15.83 16.34
N GLN A 52 -36.86 -16.49 17.43
CA GLN A 52 -35.49 -16.47 17.93
C GLN A 52 -34.51 -17.06 16.90
N ALA A 53 -34.82 -18.23 16.35
CA ALA A 53 -33.99 -18.86 15.32
C ALA A 53 -33.85 -17.98 14.07
N LYS A 54 -34.91 -17.25 13.69
CA LYS A 54 -34.85 -16.28 12.58
C LYS A 54 -33.93 -15.10 12.90
N ASN A 55 -34.03 -14.53 14.10
CA ASN A 55 -33.18 -13.41 14.52
C ASN A 55 -31.71 -13.83 14.59
N GLU A 56 -31.42 -15.02 15.12
CA GLU A 56 -30.07 -15.59 15.16
C GLU A 56 -29.53 -15.85 13.74
N ALA A 57 -30.36 -16.40 12.84
CA ALA A 57 -29.98 -16.62 11.45
C ALA A 57 -29.72 -15.31 10.70
N GLU A 58 -30.52 -14.27 10.95
CA GLU A 58 -30.34 -12.94 10.36
C GLU A 58 -29.07 -12.26 10.89
N GLN A 59 -28.80 -12.35 12.19
CA GLN A 59 -27.55 -11.85 12.78
C GLN A 59 -26.33 -12.58 12.21
N ALA A 60 -26.35 -13.92 12.18
CA ALA A 60 -25.25 -14.71 11.63
C ALA A 60 -25.00 -14.40 10.14
N LYS A 61 -26.08 -14.17 9.38
CA LYS A 61 -25.98 -13.73 7.99
C LYS A 61 -25.34 -12.35 7.87
N ASN A 62 -25.79 -11.36 8.65
CA ASN A 62 -25.23 -10.01 8.64
C ASN A 62 -23.74 -10.01 9.03
N GLU A 63 -23.36 -10.80 10.04
CA GLU A 63 -21.95 -10.96 10.43
C GLU A 63 -21.10 -11.62 9.34
N ALA A 64 -21.65 -12.62 8.63
CA ALA A 64 -20.96 -13.26 7.52
C ALA A 64 -20.79 -12.31 6.32
N GLU A 65 -21.83 -11.54 5.99
CA GLU A 65 -21.78 -10.51 4.94
C GLU A 65 -20.77 -9.42 5.29
N GLU A 66 -20.72 -8.95 6.54
CA GLU A 66 -19.77 -7.92 6.98
C GLU A 66 -18.31 -8.40 6.92
N LYS A 67 -18.05 -9.68 7.21
CA LYS A 67 -16.69 -10.27 7.10
C LYS A 67 -16.24 -10.46 5.65
N THR A 68 -17.18 -10.67 4.73
CA THR A 68 -16.90 -11.06 3.34
C THR A 68 -17.10 -9.93 2.33
N ARG A 69 -17.75 -8.83 2.72
CA ARG A 69 -17.89 -7.64 1.89
C ARG A 69 -16.53 -7.07 1.48
N LYS A 70 -16.54 -6.32 0.38
CA LYS A 70 -15.38 -5.56 -0.08
C LYS A 70 -15.06 -4.41 0.88
N THR A 71 -13.79 -4.09 0.99
CA THR A 71 -13.28 -3.00 1.83
C THR A 71 -13.20 -1.69 1.05
N THR A 72 -13.33 -0.57 1.76
CA THR A 72 -12.99 0.78 1.26
C THR A 72 -11.48 0.96 1.19
N LEU A 73 -10.98 2.02 0.55
CA LEU A 73 -9.53 2.26 0.50
C LEU A 73 -8.89 2.39 1.90
N PRO A 74 -9.46 3.15 2.86
CA PRO A 74 -8.91 3.22 4.22
C PRO A 74 -8.93 1.88 4.95
N GLU A 75 -10.06 1.15 4.90
CA GLU A 75 -10.20 -0.20 5.48
C GLU A 75 -9.15 -1.16 4.91
N PHE A 76 -8.90 -1.07 3.60
CA PHE A 76 -7.95 -1.91 2.89
C PHE A 76 -6.51 -1.63 3.29
N LEU A 77 -6.12 -0.35 3.36
CA LEU A 77 -4.76 0.06 3.76
C LEU A 77 -4.45 -0.35 5.21
N ASP A 78 -5.42 -0.15 6.10
CA ASP A 78 -5.35 -0.57 7.50
C ASP A 78 -5.14 -2.08 7.61
N ALA A 79 -6.01 -2.85 6.95
CA ALA A 79 -5.96 -4.29 6.98
C ALA A 79 -4.70 -4.86 6.31
N CYS A 80 -4.20 -4.25 5.23
CA CYS A 80 -2.93 -4.62 4.60
C CYS A 80 -1.75 -4.40 5.55
N HIS A 81 -1.73 -3.29 6.29
CA HIS A 81 -0.67 -3.02 7.26
C HIS A 81 -0.69 -4.07 8.39
N ASP A 82 -1.83 -4.21 9.05
CA ASP A 82 -1.95 -5.04 10.25
C ASP A 82 -1.86 -6.54 9.95
N ASN A 83 -2.53 -7.01 8.89
CA ASN A 83 -2.63 -8.43 8.60
C ASN A 83 -1.51 -8.95 7.71
N LEU A 84 -1.01 -8.14 6.77
CA LEU A 84 -0.02 -8.60 5.78
C LEU A 84 1.39 -8.10 6.12
N TYR A 85 1.59 -6.79 6.09
CA TYR A 85 2.93 -6.19 6.13
C TYR A 85 3.60 -6.32 7.50
N SER A 86 2.85 -6.12 8.59
CA SER A 86 3.33 -6.30 9.97
C SER A 86 3.72 -7.75 10.30
N GLY A 87 3.33 -8.72 9.46
CA GLY A 87 3.71 -10.12 9.57
C GLY A 87 5.12 -10.47 9.08
N LEU A 88 5.96 -9.48 8.75
CA LEU A 88 7.34 -9.69 8.32
C LEU A 88 8.19 -10.33 9.42
N THR A 89 8.80 -11.47 9.10
CA THR A 89 9.75 -12.19 9.97
C THR A 89 11.06 -12.41 9.22
N VAL A 90 12.16 -11.87 9.73
CA VAL A 90 13.49 -12.01 9.13
C VAL A 90 14.24 -13.21 9.73
N GLN A 91 14.91 -13.99 8.90
CA GLN A 91 15.80 -15.06 9.37
C GLN A 91 17.08 -14.44 9.98
N THR A 92 17.25 -14.62 11.29
CA THR A 92 18.42 -14.08 12.02
C THR A 92 19.64 -14.97 11.92
N ASP A 93 19.47 -16.26 11.60
CA ASP A 93 20.59 -17.18 11.39
C ASP A 93 21.20 -17.00 9.99
N ALA A 94 22.42 -16.46 9.94
CA ALA A 94 23.18 -16.25 8.71
C ALA A 94 23.60 -17.55 8.00
N THR A 95 23.51 -18.72 8.65
CA THR A 95 23.75 -20.02 8.03
C THR A 95 22.54 -20.53 7.26
N LEU A 96 21.34 -20.07 7.62
CA LEU A 96 20.07 -20.42 6.98
C LEU A 96 19.62 -19.39 5.93
N SER A 97 20.47 -18.40 5.65
CA SER A 97 20.18 -17.29 4.74
C SER A 97 21.13 -17.26 3.56
N THR A 98 20.65 -16.73 2.45
CA THR A 98 21.46 -16.49 1.25
C THR A 98 22.63 -15.56 1.56
N ARG A 99 23.83 -15.95 1.14
CA ARG A 99 25.06 -15.15 1.30
C ARG A 99 25.38 -14.36 0.03
N GLY A 100 26.28 -13.39 0.14
CA GLY A 100 26.82 -12.64 -0.99
C GLY A 100 26.80 -11.14 -0.74
N ASP A 101 27.65 -10.43 -1.48
CA ASP A 101 27.81 -8.98 -1.35
C ASP A 101 26.53 -8.23 -1.82
N PRO A 102 25.85 -7.48 -0.94
CA PRO A 102 24.74 -6.62 -1.33
C PRO A 102 25.15 -5.51 -2.32
N ALA A 103 26.42 -5.08 -2.29
CA ALA A 103 26.95 -4.05 -3.15
C ALA A 103 27.39 -4.66 -4.49
N ASN A 104 26.71 -4.27 -5.56
CA ASN A 104 27.20 -4.54 -6.91
C ASN A 104 27.13 -3.28 -7.76
N ALA A 105 27.97 -2.33 -7.36
CA ALA A 105 28.09 -1.05 -8.02
C ALA A 105 29.23 -1.01 -9.05
N ASN A 106 30.19 -1.95 -9.01
CA ASN A 106 31.37 -1.90 -9.88
C ASN A 106 31.02 -1.67 -11.35
N ASN A 107 31.69 -0.69 -11.96
CA ASN A 107 31.50 -0.23 -13.35
C ASN A 107 30.12 0.36 -13.65
N LYS A 108 29.31 0.71 -12.64
CA LYS A 108 28.04 1.42 -12.82
C LYS A 108 28.22 2.92 -12.66
N LEU A 109 27.50 3.69 -13.47
CA LEU A 109 27.41 5.14 -13.29
C LEU A 109 26.92 5.48 -11.89
N ARG A 110 27.66 6.31 -11.17
CA ARG A 110 27.33 6.81 -9.83
C ARG A 110 26.97 8.30 -9.87
N PRO A 111 26.11 8.79 -8.96
CA PRO A 111 25.99 10.22 -8.74
C PRO A 111 27.28 10.77 -8.11
N GLU A 112 27.48 12.08 -8.20
CA GLU A 112 28.49 12.80 -7.41
C GLU A 112 27.98 13.05 -5.99
N LYS A 113 26.69 13.40 -5.86
CA LYS A 113 26.06 13.77 -4.59
C LYS A 113 24.85 12.92 -4.28
N LEU A 114 24.73 12.51 -3.02
CA LEU A 114 23.51 11.95 -2.47
C LEU A 114 22.99 12.90 -1.40
N LEU A 115 21.75 13.37 -1.56
CA LEU A 115 21.15 14.41 -0.71
C LEU A 115 19.74 14.03 -0.22
N LEU A 116 19.34 14.49 0.95
CA LEU A 116 17.98 14.29 1.46
C LEU A 116 16.92 14.95 0.55
N TRP A 117 15.90 14.19 0.19
CA TRP A 117 14.72 14.64 -0.53
C TRP A 117 13.71 15.30 0.43
N LYS A 118 13.97 16.56 0.77
CA LYS A 118 13.25 17.30 1.81
C LYS A 118 11.75 17.49 1.54
N ASP A 119 11.34 17.65 0.28
CA ASP A 119 9.94 17.89 -0.11
C ASP A 119 9.14 16.61 -0.39
N PHE A 120 9.76 15.42 -0.28
CA PHE A 120 9.07 14.13 -0.49
C PHE A 120 7.78 13.97 0.33
N PRO A 121 7.74 14.23 1.65
CA PRO A 121 6.52 14.07 2.45
C PRO A 121 5.37 14.97 1.98
N ALA A 122 5.69 16.21 1.59
CA ALA A 122 4.69 17.14 1.08
C ALA A 122 4.14 16.70 -0.28
N GLN A 123 4.99 16.14 -1.14
CA GLN A 123 4.59 15.59 -2.43
C GLN A 123 3.71 14.34 -2.25
N GLN A 124 4.06 13.45 -1.33
CA GLN A 124 3.23 12.29 -0.97
C GLN A 124 1.87 12.73 -0.44
N ALA A 125 1.84 13.69 0.49
CA ALA A 125 0.61 14.23 1.06
C ALA A 125 -0.31 14.83 -0.03
N ALA A 126 0.24 15.56 -1.00
CA ALA A 126 -0.54 16.14 -2.09
C ALA A 126 -1.20 15.07 -3.00
N ILE A 127 -0.61 13.89 -3.13
CA ILE A 127 -1.25 12.75 -3.82
C ILE A 127 -2.39 12.20 -2.95
N TRP A 128 -2.16 12.06 -1.65
CA TRP A 128 -3.17 11.58 -0.70
C TRP A 128 -4.39 12.50 -0.60
N ASP A 129 -4.19 13.81 -0.60
CA ASP A 129 -5.28 14.79 -0.57
C ASP A 129 -6.22 14.62 -1.78
N LYS A 130 -5.66 14.31 -2.96
CA LYS A 130 -6.45 14.05 -4.17
C LYS A 130 -7.23 12.73 -4.09
N LEU A 131 -6.61 11.68 -3.55
CA LEU A 131 -7.25 10.38 -3.39
C LEU A 131 -8.38 10.43 -2.35
N MET A 132 -8.08 10.95 -1.16
CA MET A 132 -9.03 11.04 -0.05
C MET A 132 -10.15 12.07 -0.30
N GLY A 133 -9.88 13.10 -1.10
CA GLY A 133 -10.90 14.07 -1.51
C GLY A 133 -11.87 13.57 -2.59
N SER A 134 -11.74 12.31 -3.04
CA SER A 134 -12.58 11.72 -4.09
C SER A 134 -13.48 10.61 -3.54
N ASP A 135 -14.64 10.38 -4.18
CA ASP A 135 -15.59 9.34 -3.78
C ASP A 135 -14.98 7.92 -3.84
N PHE A 136 -13.91 7.75 -4.61
CA PHE A 136 -13.14 6.51 -4.70
C PHE A 136 -12.70 5.95 -3.34
N ALA A 137 -12.36 6.83 -2.39
CA ALA A 137 -11.93 6.41 -1.06
C ALA A 137 -13.05 5.74 -0.26
N LEU A 138 -14.31 6.06 -0.54
CA LEU A 138 -15.50 5.56 0.15
C LEU A 138 -16.10 4.32 -0.52
N GLU A 139 -15.77 4.07 -1.78
CA GLU A 139 -16.29 2.93 -2.53
C GLU A 139 -15.63 1.62 -2.09
N ARG A 140 -16.43 0.54 -2.03
CA ARG A 140 -16.00 -0.78 -1.58
C ARG A 140 -15.51 -1.63 -2.75
N HIS A 141 -14.24 -1.45 -3.14
CA HIS A 141 -13.65 -2.17 -4.27
C HIS A 141 -12.72 -3.32 -3.89
N PHE A 142 -12.17 -3.29 -2.68
CA PHE A 142 -10.97 -4.05 -2.34
C PHE A 142 -11.27 -5.32 -1.56
N THR A 143 -10.27 -6.20 -1.49
CA THR A 143 -10.35 -7.52 -0.84
C THR A 143 -10.93 -7.43 0.57
N SER A 144 -11.76 -8.41 0.93
CA SER A 144 -12.42 -8.44 2.24
C SER A 144 -11.42 -8.62 3.38
N LEU A 145 -11.80 -8.14 4.57
CA LEU A 145 -10.98 -8.28 5.78
C LEU A 145 -10.68 -9.76 6.09
N HIS A 146 -11.65 -10.64 5.91
CA HIS A 146 -11.46 -12.08 6.13
C HIS A 146 -10.36 -12.64 5.22
N THR A 147 -10.40 -12.37 3.92
CA THR A 147 -9.39 -12.88 2.97
C THR A 147 -8.00 -12.31 3.25
N LEU A 148 -7.90 -11.04 3.66
CA LEU A 148 -6.61 -10.44 4.06
C LEU A 148 -6.05 -11.09 5.32
N LYS A 149 -6.89 -11.40 6.31
CA LYS A 149 -6.48 -12.09 7.53
C LYS A 149 -5.93 -13.49 7.23
N GLU A 150 -6.64 -14.29 6.44
CA GLU A 150 -6.19 -15.62 6.00
C GLU A 150 -4.85 -15.55 5.24
N SER A 151 -4.72 -14.59 4.32
CA SER A 151 -3.48 -14.37 3.57
C SER A 151 -2.32 -14.00 4.50
N GLY A 152 -2.59 -13.17 5.51
CA GLY A 152 -1.63 -12.78 6.54
C GLY A 152 -1.13 -13.95 7.37
N GLU A 153 -2.00 -14.90 7.72
CA GLU A 153 -1.59 -16.13 8.40
C GLU A 153 -0.63 -16.98 7.57
N ALA A 154 -0.84 -17.04 6.25
CA ALA A 154 0.08 -17.75 5.36
C ALA A 154 1.45 -17.05 5.24
N ILE A 155 1.47 -15.70 5.23
CA ILE A 155 2.70 -14.90 5.15
C ILE A 155 3.53 -15.08 6.43
N ARG A 156 2.92 -14.97 7.61
CA ARG A 156 3.60 -15.11 8.92
C ARG A 156 4.32 -16.45 9.12
N ARG A 157 3.89 -17.51 8.42
CA ARG A 157 4.53 -18.84 8.49
C ARG A 157 5.86 -18.92 7.73
N LYS A 158 6.17 -17.93 6.89
CA LYS A 158 7.41 -17.90 6.10
C LYS A 158 8.39 -16.89 6.70
N MET A 159 9.65 -17.30 6.83
CA MET A 159 10.74 -16.41 7.22
C MET A 159 11.47 -15.90 5.98
N MET A 160 11.87 -14.64 6.00
CA MET A 160 12.66 -14.04 4.93
C MET A 160 14.12 -14.44 5.06
N SER A 161 14.61 -15.29 4.15
CA SER A 161 16.00 -15.75 4.13
C SER A 161 16.68 -15.64 2.76
N SER A 162 15.93 -15.25 1.72
CA SER A 162 16.42 -15.12 0.35
C SER A 162 15.83 -13.92 -0.41
N GLU A 163 16.47 -13.57 -1.53
CA GLU A 163 15.95 -12.61 -2.51
C GLU A 163 14.58 -13.03 -3.06
N LEU A 164 14.36 -14.34 -3.24
CA LEU A 164 13.07 -14.87 -3.68
C LEU A 164 11.99 -14.66 -2.62
N ASP A 165 12.31 -14.88 -1.35
CA ASP A 165 11.35 -14.66 -0.25
C ASP A 165 11.00 -13.17 -0.12
N LEU A 166 11.99 -12.27 -0.24
CA LEU A 166 11.74 -10.84 -0.30
C LEU A 166 10.83 -10.49 -1.47
N HIS A 167 11.11 -11.00 -2.67
CA HIS A 167 10.27 -10.75 -3.83
C HIS A 167 8.82 -11.22 -3.63
N LEU A 168 8.61 -12.43 -3.11
CA LEU A 168 7.27 -12.96 -2.84
C LEU A 168 6.54 -12.15 -1.75
N PHE A 169 7.25 -11.78 -0.69
CA PHE A 169 6.70 -10.94 0.38
C PHE A 169 6.27 -9.58 -0.15
N GLN A 170 7.16 -8.87 -0.83
CA GLN A 170 6.90 -7.55 -1.40
C GLN A 170 5.76 -7.59 -2.41
N ARG A 171 5.74 -8.61 -3.27
CA ARG A 171 4.67 -8.80 -4.24
C ARG A 171 3.30 -8.94 -3.55
N THR A 172 3.21 -9.82 -2.57
CA THR A 172 1.95 -10.16 -1.91
C THR A 172 1.45 -9.04 -0.99
N THR A 173 2.36 -8.36 -0.29
CA THR A 173 2.02 -7.38 0.75
C THR A 173 1.93 -5.95 0.23
N VAL A 174 2.52 -5.64 -0.93
CA VAL A 174 2.60 -4.27 -1.45
C VAL A 174 2.31 -4.19 -2.95
N ASP A 175 3.04 -4.90 -3.81
CA ASP A 175 2.95 -4.69 -5.26
C ASP A 175 1.56 -5.07 -5.81
N ASP A 176 1.01 -6.22 -5.42
CA ASP A 176 -0.33 -6.67 -5.82
C ASP A 176 -1.44 -5.76 -5.24
N PRO A 177 -1.42 -5.37 -3.94
CA PRO A 177 -2.31 -4.32 -3.41
C PRO A 177 -2.26 -3.00 -4.19
N VAL A 178 -1.06 -2.47 -4.48
CA VAL A 178 -0.90 -1.22 -5.24
C VAL A 178 -1.46 -1.38 -6.66
N THR A 179 -1.19 -2.50 -7.31
CA THR A 179 -1.71 -2.83 -8.65
C THR A 179 -3.24 -2.85 -8.64
N SER A 180 -3.85 -3.54 -7.68
CA SER A 180 -5.31 -3.61 -7.50
C SER A 180 -5.94 -2.22 -7.29
N ILE A 181 -5.29 -1.35 -6.53
CA ILE A 181 -5.75 0.04 -6.34
C ILE A 181 -5.69 0.82 -7.65
N ILE A 182 -4.59 0.72 -8.41
CA ILE A 182 -4.43 1.45 -9.67
C ILE A 182 -5.41 0.98 -10.74
N GLU A 183 -5.71 -0.32 -10.80
CA GLU A 183 -6.74 -0.86 -11.71
C GLU A 183 -8.11 -0.23 -11.43
N ARG A 184 -8.48 -0.07 -10.16
CA ARG A 184 -9.72 0.60 -9.78
C ARG A 184 -9.68 2.11 -10.00
N LEU A 185 -8.53 2.75 -9.80
CA LEU A 185 -8.35 4.16 -10.13
C LEU A 185 -8.50 4.44 -11.63
N TYR A 186 -8.11 3.50 -12.49
CA TYR A 186 -8.23 3.65 -13.93
C TYR A 186 -9.70 3.75 -14.41
N ASP A 187 -10.62 3.09 -13.72
CA ASP A 187 -12.06 3.16 -14.01
C ASP A 187 -12.64 4.56 -13.71
N GLN A 188 -12.00 5.33 -12.83
CA GLN A 188 -12.39 6.68 -12.46
C GLN A 188 -11.81 7.71 -13.42
N GLN A 189 -12.64 8.27 -14.32
CA GLN A 189 -12.17 9.14 -15.42
C GLN A 189 -11.30 10.33 -14.97
N ILE A 190 -11.68 10.99 -13.88
CA ILE A 190 -10.96 12.17 -13.35
C ILE A 190 -9.57 11.75 -12.84
N LEU A 191 -9.50 10.70 -12.01
CA LEU A 191 -8.25 10.22 -11.41
C LEU A 191 -7.33 9.59 -12.46
N ARG A 192 -7.90 8.88 -13.44
CA ARG A 192 -7.15 8.36 -14.60
C ARG A 192 -6.42 9.46 -15.36
N GLN A 193 -7.09 10.57 -15.64
CA GLN A 193 -6.48 11.71 -16.34
C GLN A 193 -5.47 12.43 -15.45
N GLU A 194 -5.82 12.66 -14.19
CA GLU A 194 -4.96 13.32 -13.20
C GLU A 194 -3.61 12.62 -13.04
N PHE A 195 -3.60 11.29 -12.94
CA PHE A 195 -2.39 10.50 -12.73
C PHE A 195 -1.78 9.89 -14.01
N GLY A 196 -2.35 10.17 -15.18
CA GLY A 196 -1.83 9.67 -16.46
C GLY A 196 -1.88 8.14 -16.60
N LEU A 197 -2.89 7.49 -16.02
CA LEU A 197 -3.01 6.03 -16.02
C LEU A 197 -3.37 5.52 -17.43
N LYS A 198 -2.65 4.52 -17.94
CA LYS A 198 -2.93 3.89 -19.25
C LYS A 198 -3.71 2.58 -19.15
N GLY A 199 -3.82 2.02 -17.95
CA GLY A 199 -4.49 0.76 -17.66
C GLY A 199 -4.09 0.30 -16.27
N SER A 200 -3.22 -0.71 -16.22
CA SER A 200 -2.67 -1.25 -14.96
C SER A 200 -1.18 -0.91 -14.84
N ILE A 201 -0.55 -1.41 -13.78
CA ILE A 201 0.90 -1.39 -13.63
C ILE A 201 1.47 -2.81 -13.57
N GLN A 202 2.72 -2.96 -13.97
CA GLN A 202 3.42 -4.24 -13.91
C GLN A 202 4.81 -4.09 -13.31
N PHE A 203 5.10 -4.90 -12.30
CA PHE A 203 6.42 -5.05 -11.69
C PHE A 203 7.15 -6.18 -12.40
N GLU A 204 8.09 -5.85 -13.29
CA GLU A 204 8.76 -6.84 -14.13
C GLU A 204 10.27 -6.87 -13.91
N ASN A 205 10.81 -8.08 -13.77
CA ASN A 205 12.24 -8.30 -13.71
C ASN A 205 12.87 -8.09 -15.10
N HIS A 206 13.71 -7.07 -15.23
CA HIS A 206 14.20 -6.59 -16.52
C HIS A 206 15.55 -7.14 -16.94
N ALA A 207 15.93 -8.32 -16.41
CA ALA A 207 17.24 -8.89 -16.61
C ALA A 207 17.66 -8.93 -18.11
N ASN A 208 16.81 -9.41 -19.01
CA ASN A 208 17.19 -9.61 -20.42
C ASN A 208 17.09 -8.35 -21.32
N THR A 209 16.50 -7.24 -20.85
CA THR A 209 16.24 -6.04 -21.67
C THR A 209 17.13 -4.85 -21.30
N LEU A 210 17.91 -4.96 -20.22
CA LEU A 210 18.82 -3.93 -19.70
C LEU A 210 20.31 -4.23 -19.93
N SER A 211 20.62 -5.29 -20.68
CA SER A 211 21.96 -5.55 -21.20
C SER A 211 22.27 -4.57 -22.34
N PRO A 212 23.50 -4.03 -22.44
CA PRO A 212 23.80 -2.92 -23.37
C PRO A 212 23.62 -3.22 -24.87
N GLU A 213 23.49 -4.47 -25.30
CA GLU A 213 23.66 -4.80 -26.73
C GLU A 213 22.38 -5.03 -27.55
N THR A 214 21.18 -5.22 -26.96
CA THR A 214 20.09 -5.87 -27.72
C THR A 214 19.12 -4.94 -28.46
N GLN A 215 19.10 -3.63 -28.17
CA GLN A 215 18.09 -2.74 -28.81
C GLN A 215 18.56 -2.03 -30.08
N LEU A 216 19.87 -1.91 -30.34
CA LEU A 216 20.37 -1.19 -31.52
C LEU A 216 20.53 -2.08 -32.77
N GLU A 217 20.65 -3.41 -32.59
CA GLU A 217 20.80 -4.34 -33.72
C GLU A 217 19.47 -4.88 -34.28
N SER A 218 18.41 -4.90 -33.45
CA SER A 218 17.13 -5.50 -33.86
C SER A 218 16.34 -4.64 -34.86
N ILE A 219 16.58 -3.32 -34.91
CA ILE A 219 15.86 -2.41 -35.82
C ILE A 219 16.61 -2.27 -37.16
N SER A 220 17.94 -2.39 -37.14
CA SER A 220 18.78 -2.23 -38.34
C SER A 220 18.96 -3.51 -39.17
N SER A 221 18.59 -4.68 -38.64
CA SER A 221 18.72 -5.97 -39.34
C SER A 221 17.43 -6.50 -39.98
N MET A 222 16.32 -5.76 -39.91
CA MET A 222 15.10 -6.05 -40.69
C MET A 222 15.25 -5.58 -42.15
N THR A 223 16.29 -6.02 -42.84
CA THR A 223 16.29 -6.08 -44.30
C THR A 223 16.04 -7.52 -44.72
N ILE A 224 14.94 -7.70 -45.44
CA ILE A 224 14.39 -8.96 -45.95
C ILE A 224 15.47 -9.81 -46.61
N SER A 225 15.76 -10.99 -46.05
CA SER A 225 16.29 -12.13 -46.80
C SER A 225 15.99 -13.45 -46.09
N GLY A 226 15.05 -14.20 -46.67
CA GLY A 226 15.12 -15.66 -46.82
C GLY A 226 15.15 -16.53 -45.56
N THR A 227 13.97 -17.00 -45.16
CA THR A 227 13.70 -18.35 -44.61
C THR A 227 14.91 -19.18 -44.17
N GLN A 228 15.20 -19.27 -42.87
CA GLN A 228 15.84 -20.47 -42.32
C GLN A 228 15.28 -20.89 -40.95
N ARG A 229 14.82 -22.14 -40.92
CA ARG A 229 14.27 -22.86 -39.78
C ARG A 229 15.31 -23.03 -38.66
N ARG A 230 14.91 -22.70 -37.43
CA ARG A 230 15.61 -23.04 -36.17
C ARG A 230 16.03 -24.52 -36.16
N ARG A 231 17.34 -24.80 -36.08
CA ARG A 231 17.89 -26.11 -35.69
C ARG A 231 18.62 -25.99 -34.35
N SER A 232 18.45 -26.99 -33.48
CA SER A 232 18.99 -27.03 -32.12
C SER A 232 20.51 -27.19 -32.07
N PRO A 233 21.22 -26.60 -31.07
CA PRO A 233 22.69 -26.60 -30.96
C PRO A 233 23.36 -27.98 -30.94
N ARG A 234 22.62 -29.01 -30.52
CA ARG A 234 23.12 -30.38 -30.36
C ARG A 234 23.45 -31.09 -31.68
N LEU A 235 22.94 -30.60 -32.81
CA LEU A 235 23.21 -31.14 -34.15
C LEU A 235 24.35 -30.41 -34.89
N GLN A 236 24.75 -29.20 -34.44
CA GLN A 236 25.91 -28.49 -35.00
C GLN A 236 27.24 -29.07 -34.48
N ALA A 237 27.25 -29.58 -33.24
CA ALA A 237 28.45 -30.19 -32.64
C ALA A 237 28.91 -31.49 -33.33
N LYS A 238 28.07 -32.09 -34.19
CA LYS A 238 28.44 -33.30 -34.96
C LYS A 238 28.99 -33.01 -36.37
N ALA A 239 28.98 -31.74 -36.81
CA ALA A 239 29.47 -31.33 -38.12
C ALA A 239 30.88 -30.72 -38.10
N GLN A 240 31.43 -30.42 -36.91
CA GLN A 240 32.74 -29.78 -36.74
C GLN A 240 33.88 -30.76 -36.40
N ALA A 241 33.65 -32.07 -36.54
CA ALA A 241 34.71 -33.08 -36.35
C ALA A 241 35.62 -33.26 -37.58
N GLN A 242 35.47 -32.42 -38.61
CA GLN A 242 36.36 -32.39 -39.78
C GLN A 242 36.60 -30.94 -40.19
N ASP A 243 37.56 -30.28 -39.55
CA ASP A 243 38.53 -29.46 -40.27
C ASP A 243 39.66 -29.03 -39.32
N ASN A 244 40.88 -29.45 -39.67
CA ASN A 244 42.12 -29.04 -39.05
C ASN A 244 42.56 -27.71 -39.68
N SER A 245 42.86 -26.70 -38.84
CA SER A 245 44.17 -26.00 -38.79
C SER A 245 44.10 -24.51 -38.44
N VAL A 246 45.16 -24.11 -37.72
CA VAL A 246 45.71 -22.78 -37.43
C VAL A 246 45.04 -21.94 -36.32
N ALA A 247 45.82 -21.78 -35.25
CA ALA A 247 45.52 -21.02 -34.05
C ALA A 247 45.65 -19.50 -34.28
N ALA A 248 44.64 -18.75 -33.83
CA ALA A 248 44.70 -17.31 -33.61
C ALA A 248 44.42 -17.02 -32.12
N PRO A 249 45.02 -15.97 -31.52
CA PRO A 249 44.95 -15.76 -30.08
C PRO A 249 43.53 -15.36 -29.68
N ARG A 250 42.92 -16.16 -28.80
CA ARG A 250 41.62 -15.86 -28.18
C ARG A 250 41.78 -14.65 -27.27
N ALA A 251 41.14 -13.53 -27.65
CA ALA A 251 40.84 -12.44 -26.74
C ALA A 251 40.08 -12.98 -25.51
N PRO A 252 40.30 -12.44 -24.30
CA PRO A 252 39.60 -12.90 -23.11
C PRO A 252 38.12 -12.60 -23.32
N THR A 253 37.31 -13.64 -23.47
CA THR A 253 35.85 -13.53 -23.44
C THR A 253 35.48 -12.93 -22.10
N ALA A 254 35.13 -11.65 -22.08
CA ALA A 254 34.51 -11.01 -20.95
C ALA A 254 33.36 -11.92 -20.49
N ARG A 255 33.47 -12.44 -19.27
CA ARG A 255 32.39 -13.22 -18.64
C ARG A 255 31.13 -12.38 -18.78
N SER A 256 30.15 -12.87 -19.54
CA SER A 256 28.85 -12.21 -19.62
C SER A 256 28.33 -12.06 -18.20
N SER A 257 28.30 -10.83 -17.69
CA SER A 257 27.65 -10.48 -16.44
C SER A 257 26.17 -10.78 -16.64
N ARG A 258 25.75 -11.97 -16.22
CA ARG A 258 24.33 -12.32 -16.21
C ARG A 258 23.56 -11.19 -15.53
N PRO A 259 22.49 -10.68 -16.14
CA PRO A 259 21.70 -9.63 -15.52
C PRO A 259 21.05 -10.20 -14.25
N ARG A 260 21.21 -9.46 -13.14
CA ARG A 260 20.98 -9.96 -11.77
C ARG A 260 19.49 -9.97 -11.45
N ALA A 261 19.05 -11.01 -10.74
CA ALA A 261 17.65 -11.35 -10.49
C ALA A 261 16.88 -10.36 -9.58
N ASP A 262 17.51 -9.28 -9.12
CA ASP A 262 16.99 -8.42 -8.04
C ASP A 262 16.46 -7.06 -8.54
N GLN A 263 16.37 -6.90 -9.86
CA GLN A 263 16.09 -5.62 -10.53
C GLN A 263 14.74 -5.63 -11.23
N PHE A 264 13.83 -4.82 -10.71
CA PHE A 264 12.49 -4.68 -11.24
C PHE A 264 12.29 -3.29 -11.82
N CYS A 265 11.55 -3.20 -12.93
CA CYS A 265 11.04 -1.94 -13.43
C CYS A 265 9.52 -1.97 -13.38
N VAL A 266 8.94 -0.84 -12.99
CA VAL A 266 7.49 -0.66 -12.93
C VAL A 266 7.02 0.03 -14.20
N TYR A 267 6.05 -0.56 -14.88
CA TYR A 267 5.52 -0.05 -16.14
C TYR A 267 4.08 0.42 -16.00
N ASN A 268 3.75 1.54 -16.63
CA ASN A 268 2.39 1.90 -16.97
C ASN A 268 2.01 1.11 -18.24
N THR A 269 1.05 0.19 -18.11
CA THR A 269 0.68 -0.72 -19.20
C THR A 269 -0.74 -0.47 -19.66
N SER A 270 -0.93 -0.47 -20.98
CA SER A 270 -2.26 -0.40 -21.57
C SER A 270 -2.92 -1.77 -21.54
N THR A 271 -4.20 -1.81 -21.15
CA THR A 271 -5.03 -3.03 -21.22
C THR A 271 -5.32 -3.44 -22.66
N GLN A 272 -5.18 -2.53 -23.63
CA GLN A 272 -5.50 -2.75 -25.03
C GLN A 272 -4.27 -3.12 -25.88
N ASN A 273 -3.06 -2.72 -25.45
CA ASN A 273 -1.83 -3.01 -26.18
C ASN A 273 -0.62 -3.14 -25.23
N THR A 274 -0.21 -4.39 -25.01
CA THR A 274 0.93 -4.76 -24.15
C THR A 274 2.28 -4.33 -24.70
N GLU A 275 2.39 -3.98 -25.99
CA GLU A 275 3.62 -3.46 -26.60
C GLU A 275 3.87 -2.00 -26.22
N THR A 276 2.83 -1.25 -25.83
CA THR A 276 2.91 0.17 -25.47
C THR A 276 3.07 0.40 -23.97
N ARG A 277 4.16 -0.11 -23.40
CA ARG A 277 4.51 0.08 -21.98
C ARG A 277 5.45 1.26 -21.76
N VAL A 278 5.23 2.04 -20.71
CA VAL A 278 6.09 3.17 -20.34
C VAL A 278 6.68 2.92 -18.95
N ALA A 279 8.01 2.94 -18.85
CA ALA A 279 8.69 2.79 -17.57
C ALA A 279 8.38 3.98 -16.65
N ALA A 280 7.97 3.71 -15.41
CA ALA A 280 7.69 4.72 -14.40
C ALA A 280 8.88 4.92 -13.44
N PHE A 281 9.37 3.83 -12.85
CA PHE A 281 10.51 3.84 -11.92
C PHE A 281 11.18 2.47 -11.82
N ILE A 282 12.38 2.46 -11.23
CA ILE A 282 13.17 1.24 -10.94
C ILE A 282 13.02 0.85 -9.48
N THR A 283 12.92 -0.45 -9.20
CA THR A 283 13.00 -1.01 -7.86
C THR A 283 14.15 -2.01 -7.76
N GLU A 284 15.02 -1.80 -6.77
CA GLU A 284 16.10 -2.73 -6.41
C GLU A 284 15.75 -3.41 -5.09
N TYR A 285 15.69 -4.74 -5.10
CA TYR A 285 15.44 -5.52 -3.89
C TYR A 285 16.74 -5.95 -3.22
N LYS A 286 16.85 -5.70 -1.91
CA LYS A 286 17.98 -6.13 -1.08
C LYS A 286 17.44 -6.81 0.18
N PRO A 287 17.61 -8.14 0.34
CA PRO A 287 17.12 -8.83 1.54
C PRO A 287 17.60 -8.18 2.84
N PRO A 288 16.75 -8.14 3.88
CA PRO A 288 17.05 -7.44 5.13
C PRO A 288 18.24 -8.06 5.88
N HIS A 289 18.51 -9.35 5.73
CA HIS A 289 19.70 -9.98 6.30
C HIS A 289 21.01 -9.58 5.59
N LYS A 290 20.94 -9.01 4.37
CA LYS A 290 22.09 -8.46 3.64
C LYS A 290 22.20 -6.94 3.78
N LEU A 291 21.07 -6.26 3.98
CA LEU A 291 21.02 -4.83 4.22
C LEU A 291 20.08 -4.53 5.41
N PRO A 292 20.53 -4.80 6.65
CA PRO A 292 19.72 -4.59 7.84
C PRO A 292 19.35 -3.12 8.04
N LEU A 293 18.22 -2.87 8.71
CA LEU A 293 17.75 -1.52 8.99
C LEU A 293 18.79 -0.66 9.72
N GLY A 294 19.57 -1.24 10.65
CA GLY A 294 20.65 -0.54 11.35
C GLY A 294 21.72 0.02 10.40
N TYR A 295 22.07 -0.73 9.35
CA TYR A 295 23.08 -0.28 8.37
C TYR A 295 22.53 0.86 7.51
N ILE A 296 21.23 0.82 7.20
CA ILE A 296 20.55 1.90 6.47
C ILE A 296 20.56 3.17 7.32
N ASN A 297 20.19 3.08 8.60
CA ASN A 297 20.13 4.24 9.49
C ASN A 297 21.50 4.90 9.71
N GLU A 298 22.56 4.10 9.89
CA GLU A 298 23.92 4.61 10.10
C GLU A 298 24.59 5.09 8.81
N GLY A 299 24.33 4.38 7.71
CA GLY A 299 24.98 4.62 6.42
C GLY A 299 24.33 5.74 5.60
N LEU A 300 23.03 5.97 5.75
CA LEU A 300 22.31 6.93 4.93
C LEU A 300 22.47 8.36 5.47
N GLY A 301 22.84 9.28 4.59
CA GLY A 301 23.11 10.67 4.94
C GLY A 301 23.48 11.47 3.70
N ASP A 302 23.49 12.79 3.81
CA ASP A 302 24.10 13.63 2.78
C ASP A 302 25.58 13.21 2.61
N MET A 303 26.01 13.00 1.37
CA MET A 303 27.36 12.53 1.05
C MET A 303 27.82 12.94 -0.35
N GLU A 304 29.10 13.26 -0.46
CA GLU A 304 29.85 13.38 -1.70
C GLU A 304 30.49 12.01 -2.00
N LEU A 305 30.09 11.37 -3.10
CA LEU A 305 30.45 9.97 -3.35
C LEU A 305 31.95 9.81 -3.65
N GLU A 306 32.63 10.86 -4.12
CA GLU A 306 34.08 10.85 -4.33
C GLU A 306 34.84 10.57 -3.02
N GLU A 307 34.35 11.07 -1.90
CA GLU A 307 34.99 10.87 -0.60
C GLU A 307 34.67 9.49 -0.03
N VAL A 308 33.46 8.98 -0.29
CA VAL A 308 32.94 7.72 0.27
C VAL A 308 33.54 6.49 -0.41
N ILE A 309 33.92 6.58 -1.68
CA ILE A 309 34.53 5.45 -2.43
C ILE A 309 35.97 5.15 -2.03
N LEU A 310 36.63 6.06 -1.32
CA LEU A 310 37.99 5.88 -0.82
C LEU A 310 37.95 4.99 0.43
N CYS A 311 38.60 3.84 0.38
CA CYS A 311 38.84 3.01 1.57
C CYS A 311 40.07 3.54 2.31
N ARG A 312 39.96 3.75 3.62
CA ARG A 312 41.06 4.21 4.47
C ARG A 312 41.23 3.26 5.66
N GLU A 313 42.46 3.10 6.12
CA GLU A 313 42.77 2.33 7.34
C GLU A 313 42.07 2.88 8.60
N THR A 314 41.70 4.16 8.59
CA THR A 314 41.01 4.85 9.69
C THR A 314 39.48 4.80 9.57
N ASP A 315 38.94 4.07 8.60
CA ASP A 315 37.50 3.96 8.38
C ASP A 315 36.80 3.40 9.63
N THR A 316 35.80 4.13 10.10
CA THR A 316 34.91 3.67 11.17
C THR A 316 33.86 2.70 10.61
N PRO A 317 33.16 1.91 11.44
CA PRO A 317 32.02 1.11 10.98
C PRO A 317 30.97 1.95 10.22
N ARG A 318 30.78 3.22 10.61
CA ARG A 318 29.89 4.15 9.92
C ARG A 318 30.34 4.46 8.50
N ASP A 319 31.64 4.61 8.25
CA ASP A 319 32.18 4.85 6.90
C ASP A 319 31.93 3.65 5.99
N HIS A 320 32.05 2.44 6.54
CA HIS A 320 31.68 1.21 5.87
C HIS A 320 30.19 1.16 5.52
N PHE A 321 29.30 1.52 6.44
CA PHE A 321 27.86 1.59 6.17
C PHE A 321 27.51 2.66 5.14
N ARG A 322 28.16 3.82 5.18
CA ARG A 322 28.00 4.88 4.15
C ARG A 322 28.41 4.38 2.77
N ARG A 323 29.55 3.71 2.66
CA ARG A 323 30.03 3.12 1.40
C ARG A 323 29.10 2.04 0.87
N LEU A 324 28.59 1.18 1.76
CA LEU A 324 27.59 0.17 1.40
C LEU A 324 26.31 0.83 0.85
N MET A 325 25.75 1.81 1.56
CA MET A 325 24.54 2.50 1.10
C MET A 325 24.75 3.24 -0.22
N ALA A 326 25.90 3.91 -0.38
CA ALA A 326 26.27 4.57 -1.63
C ALA A 326 26.37 3.57 -2.80
N ALA A 327 26.93 2.38 -2.57
CA ALA A 327 27.01 1.34 -3.59
C ALA A 327 25.62 0.78 -3.98
N VAL A 328 24.76 0.52 -2.99
CA VAL A 328 23.39 0.03 -3.23
C VAL A 328 22.56 1.06 -4.00
N ILE A 329 22.63 2.34 -3.62
CA ILE A 329 21.93 3.42 -4.31
C ILE A 329 22.49 3.63 -5.71
N THR A 330 23.80 3.57 -5.89
CA THR A 330 24.46 3.62 -7.21
C THR A 330 23.94 2.55 -8.14
N GLN A 331 23.66 1.35 -7.63
CA GLN A 331 23.07 0.28 -8.43
C GLN A 331 21.69 0.69 -8.99
N ALA A 332 20.77 1.20 -8.17
CA ALA A 332 19.46 1.66 -8.65
C ALA A 332 19.59 2.88 -9.57
N PHE A 333 20.39 3.87 -9.16
CA PHE A 333 20.64 5.12 -9.90
C PHE A 333 21.17 4.87 -11.31
N SER A 334 22.11 3.95 -11.48
CA SER A 334 22.67 3.61 -12.80
C SER A 334 21.58 3.17 -13.78
N TYR A 335 20.61 2.38 -13.32
CA TYR A 335 19.47 1.98 -14.16
C TYR A 335 18.47 3.09 -14.38
N MET A 336 18.25 3.96 -13.39
CA MET A 336 17.43 5.15 -13.57
C MET A 336 17.96 6.03 -14.71
N VAL A 337 19.28 6.23 -14.78
CA VAL A 337 19.93 6.95 -15.89
C VAL A 337 19.79 6.19 -17.21
N LYS A 338 20.08 4.88 -17.25
CA LYS A 338 20.00 4.04 -18.47
C LYS A 338 18.59 4.02 -19.08
N LEU A 339 17.55 3.95 -18.25
CA LEU A 339 16.16 3.98 -18.70
C LEU A 339 15.64 5.40 -18.89
N GLY A 340 16.25 6.40 -18.25
CA GLY A 340 15.78 7.78 -18.26
C GLY A 340 14.60 8.01 -17.32
N VAL A 341 14.39 7.15 -16.33
CA VAL A 341 13.32 7.37 -15.34
C VAL A 341 13.80 8.32 -14.25
N LYS A 342 12.91 9.21 -13.80
CA LYS A 342 13.23 10.20 -12.77
C LYS A 342 13.31 9.58 -11.37
N TYR A 343 12.55 8.52 -11.14
CA TYR A 343 12.33 7.95 -9.82
C TYR A 343 12.83 6.51 -9.73
N GLY A 344 13.18 6.10 -8.52
CA GLY A 344 13.57 4.73 -8.20
C GLY A 344 13.39 4.43 -6.71
N CYS A 345 13.53 3.17 -6.33
CA CYS A 345 13.37 2.73 -4.96
C CYS A 345 14.36 1.59 -4.67
N VAL A 346 14.95 1.58 -3.48
CA VAL A 346 15.58 0.39 -2.90
C VAL A 346 14.63 -0.13 -1.82
N CYS A 347 14.29 -1.41 -1.86
CA CYS A 347 13.38 -2.02 -0.89
C CYS A 347 14.04 -3.23 -0.20
N THR A 348 13.92 -3.29 1.12
CA THR A 348 14.41 -4.40 1.95
C THR A 348 13.31 -5.23 2.58
N GLY A 349 12.05 -4.93 2.27
CA GLY A 349 10.89 -5.47 2.99
C GLY A 349 10.64 -4.73 4.30
N GLU A 350 11.67 -4.33 5.03
CA GLU A 350 11.56 -3.50 6.25
C GLU A 350 11.54 -1.99 5.96
N ALA A 351 12.28 -1.56 4.94
CA ALA A 351 12.45 -0.15 4.60
C ALA A 351 12.39 0.09 3.09
N PHE A 352 11.97 1.30 2.74
CA PHE A 352 11.98 1.86 1.40
C PHE A 352 12.89 3.08 1.37
N VAL A 353 13.92 3.05 0.51
CA VAL A 353 14.73 4.22 0.16
C VAL A 353 14.24 4.73 -1.19
N PHE A 354 13.37 5.72 -1.18
CA PHE A 354 12.86 6.38 -2.38
C PHE A 354 13.92 7.30 -2.95
N LEU A 355 14.10 7.26 -4.27
CA LEU A 355 15.13 7.98 -5.00
C LEU A 355 14.52 8.88 -6.07
N ARG A 356 15.16 10.03 -6.29
CA ARG A 356 14.86 10.95 -7.40
C ARG A 356 16.14 11.51 -8.00
N ILE A 357 16.18 11.58 -9.33
CA ILE A 357 17.17 12.38 -10.06
C ILE A 357 16.56 13.75 -10.37
N PRO A 358 17.07 14.86 -9.79
CA PRO A 358 16.65 16.21 -10.13
C PRO A 358 17.16 16.60 -11.52
N ASP A 359 17.08 17.87 -11.93
CA ASP A 359 17.47 18.26 -13.28
C ASP A 359 18.97 18.03 -13.54
N ASP A 360 19.80 18.26 -12.53
CA ASP A 360 21.21 17.88 -12.53
C ASP A 360 21.36 16.35 -12.36
N PRO A 361 21.86 15.63 -13.38
CA PRO A 361 22.01 14.18 -13.31
C PRO A 361 23.08 13.75 -12.29
N ARG A 362 23.98 14.64 -11.85
CA ARG A 362 25.06 14.32 -10.90
C ARG A 362 24.58 14.19 -9.47
N THR A 363 23.33 14.53 -9.19
CA THR A 363 22.75 14.41 -7.86
C THR A 363 21.70 13.29 -7.82
N ALA A 364 21.71 12.49 -6.77
CA ALA A 364 20.60 11.64 -6.38
C ALA A 364 19.99 12.20 -5.08
N GLN A 365 18.67 12.33 -5.04
CA GLN A 365 17.94 12.66 -3.83
C GLN A 365 17.33 11.40 -3.23
N TYR A 366 17.32 11.27 -1.90
CA TYR A 366 16.79 10.10 -1.22
C TYR A 366 15.78 10.45 -0.11
N PHE A 367 14.83 9.57 0.16
CA PHE A 367 13.98 9.61 1.35
C PHE A 367 13.85 8.20 1.94
N LEU A 368 13.98 8.06 3.26
CA LEU A 368 13.85 6.79 3.97
C LEU A 368 12.47 6.69 4.63
N SER A 369 11.70 5.68 4.25
CA SER A 369 10.49 5.26 4.95
C SER A 369 10.70 3.87 5.56
N VAL A 370 10.23 3.71 6.80
CA VAL A 370 10.27 2.46 7.56
C VAL A 370 8.85 2.21 8.06
N PRO A 371 7.94 1.64 7.24
CA PRO A 371 6.51 1.71 7.51
C PRO A 371 6.08 1.15 8.88
N LYS A 372 6.72 0.07 9.35
CA LYS A 372 6.46 -0.49 10.69
C LYS A 372 6.80 0.52 11.81
N GLY A 373 7.88 1.27 11.67
CA GLY A 373 8.27 2.31 12.64
C GLY A 373 7.55 3.64 12.44
N ASP A 374 7.29 4.04 11.20
CA ASP A 374 6.63 5.31 10.85
C ASP A 374 5.15 5.32 11.27
N VAL A 375 4.48 4.17 11.12
CA VAL A 375 3.08 3.98 11.57
C VAL A 375 3.00 3.82 13.09
N GLY A 376 3.88 3.00 13.68
CA GLY A 376 3.81 2.61 15.10
C GLY A 376 2.90 1.41 15.33
N ASP A 377 2.34 1.28 16.54
CA ASP A 377 1.58 0.09 16.95
C ASP A 377 0.26 -0.10 16.19
N THR A 378 -0.38 1.00 15.77
CA THR A 378 -1.62 0.98 15.00
C THR A 378 -1.63 2.15 14.01
N THR A 379 -2.40 2.03 12.93
CA THR A 379 -2.60 3.12 11.98
C THR A 379 -3.38 4.30 12.59
N GLY A 380 -4.06 4.07 13.73
CA GLY A 380 -5.01 5.02 14.30
C GLY A 380 -6.27 5.22 13.44
N TRP A 381 -6.46 4.40 12.41
CA TRP A 381 -7.68 4.44 11.60
C TRP A 381 -8.87 3.92 12.40
N THR A 382 -10.00 4.60 12.25
CA THR A 382 -11.29 4.16 12.77
C THR A 382 -12.34 4.43 11.69
N SER A 383 -13.54 3.88 11.84
CA SER A 383 -14.64 4.17 10.91
C SER A 383 -15.12 5.63 10.95
N ASP A 384 -14.63 6.44 11.91
CA ASP A 384 -14.82 7.88 11.92
C ASP A 384 -13.91 8.55 10.88
N LEU A 385 -14.54 9.06 9.82
CA LEU A 385 -13.87 9.67 8.66
C LEU A 385 -13.17 11.00 9.00
N ASP A 386 -13.44 11.61 10.16
CA ASP A 386 -12.82 12.87 10.56
C ASP A 386 -11.58 12.70 11.46
N GLY A 387 -11.25 11.46 11.84
CA GLY A 387 -10.11 11.13 12.69
C GLY A 387 -8.75 11.28 12.01
N THR A 388 -7.79 11.90 12.70
CA THR A 388 -6.38 11.90 12.24
C THR A 388 -5.80 10.49 12.29
N ASN A 389 -5.22 10.01 11.19
CA ASN A 389 -4.63 8.66 11.11
C ASN A 389 -3.26 8.68 10.40
N ARG A 390 -2.61 7.52 10.39
CA ARG A 390 -1.28 7.27 9.81
C ARG A 390 -1.33 6.35 8.59
N LEU A 391 -2.49 6.17 7.96
CA LEU A 391 -2.64 5.27 6.80
C LEU A 391 -1.67 5.61 5.66
N HIS A 392 -1.44 6.90 5.44
CA HIS A 392 -0.51 7.38 4.41
C HIS A 392 0.95 6.94 4.62
N LEU A 393 1.32 6.52 5.83
CA LEU A 393 2.67 6.02 6.18
C LEU A 393 2.81 4.49 6.02
N THR A 394 1.72 3.78 5.74
CA THR A 394 1.77 2.33 5.47
C THR A 394 2.56 2.04 4.20
N ALA A 395 3.12 0.83 4.09
CA ALA A 395 3.94 0.43 2.94
C ALA A 395 3.17 0.53 1.61
N VAL A 396 1.93 0.03 1.59
CA VAL A 396 1.03 0.12 0.43
C VAL A 396 0.77 1.60 0.09
N ALA A 397 0.54 2.44 1.09
CA ALA A 397 0.24 3.84 0.85
C ALA A 397 1.43 4.61 0.27
N GLN A 398 2.61 4.50 0.89
CA GLN A 398 3.83 5.17 0.41
C GLN A 398 4.17 4.73 -1.02
N MET A 399 4.11 3.42 -1.29
CA MET A 399 4.38 2.90 -2.64
C MET A 399 3.31 3.31 -3.66
N LEU A 400 2.03 3.37 -3.27
CA LEU A 400 0.96 3.85 -4.16
C LEU A 400 1.18 5.32 -4.55
N ALA A 401 1.36 6.20 -3.58
CA ALA A 401 1.52 7.62 -3.85
C ALA A 401 2.82 7.91 -4.62
N PHE A 402 3.92 7.21 -4.30
CA PHE A 402 5.15 7.26 -5.10
C PHE A 402 4.94 6.78 -6.54
N THR A 403 4.19 5.69 -6.72
CA THR A 403 3.87 5.15 -8.05
C THR A 403 3.06 6.15 -8.87
N LEU A 404 1.98 6.70 -8.30
CA LEU A 404 1.15 7.71 -8.97
C LEU A 404 1.96 8.95 -9.37
N GLN A 405 2.85 9.41 -8.48
CA GLN A 405 3.78 10.50 -8.77
C GLN A 405 4.73 10.16 -9.94
N ALA A 406 5.25 8.93 -9.97
CA ALA A 406 6.14 8.47 -11.05
C ALA A 406 5.40 8.38 -12.40
N LEU A 407 4.16 7.90 -12.40
CA LEU A 407 3.33 7.78 -13.61
C LEU A 407 3.01 9.12 -14.28
N GLN A 408 2.93 10.19 -13.49
CA GLN A 408 2.76 11.56 -14.00
C GLN A 408 4.00 12.12 -14.69
N THR A 409 5.16 11.48 -14.53
CA THR A 409 6.43 11.97 -15.09
C THR A 409 6.86 11.11 -16.28
N PRO A 410 6.91 11.67 -17.51
CA PRO A 410 7.37 10.92 -18.66
C PRO A 410 8.88 10.60 -18.53
N PRO A 411 9.35 9.47 -19.11
CA PRO A 411 10.77 9.18 -19.21
C PRO A 411 11.54 10.27 -19.95
N ARG A 412 12.77 10.51 -19.51
CA ARG A 412 13.70 11.45 -20.13
C ARG A 412 14.17 10.93 -21.49
N SER A 413 14.44 11.87 -22.38
CA SER A 413 14.79 11.58 -23.77
C SER A 413 16.13 10.84 -23.91
N HIS A 414 16.34 10.19 -25.05
CA HIS A 414 17.62 9.56 -25.38
C HIS A 414 18.80 10.54 -25.26
N LYS A 415 18.62 11.79 -25.73
CA LYS A 415 19.63 12.85 -25.63
C LYS A 415 20.01 13.10 -24.17
N TRP A 416 19.02 13.28 -23.29
CA TRP A 416 19.31 13.48 -21.86
C TRP A 416 20.11 12.32 -21.27
N ARG A 417 19.78 11.07 -21.62
CA ARG A 417 20.50 9.89 -21.09
C ARG A 417 21.96 9.86 -21.55
N ALA A 418 22.22 10.18 -22.81
CA ALA A 418 23.58 10.24 -23.35
C ALA A 418 24.38 11.37 -22.68
N ASP A 419 23.78 12.57 -22.56
CA ASP A 419 24.40 13.72 -21.92
C ASP A 419 24.69 13.45 -20.43
N ALA A 420 23.76 12.82 -19.72
CA ALA A 420 23.94 12.41 -18.32
C ALA A 420 25.07 11.38 -18.19
N ALA A 421 25.07 10.33 -19.02
CA ALA A 421 26.11 9.30 -18.98
C ALA A 421 27.52 9.86 -19.24
N SER A 422 27.64 10.91 -20.07
CA SER A 422 28.93 11.57 -20.34
C SER A 422 29.48 12.40 -19.17
N GLN A 423 28.61 12.78 -18.22
CA GLN A 423 28.97 13.58 -17.05
C GLN A 423 29.23 12.75 -15.80
N LEU A 424 28.81 11.48 -15.78
CA LEU A 424 28.82 10.64 -14.60
C LEU A 424 30.04 9.72 -14.60
N ASN A 425 30.68 9.59 -13.44
CA ASN A 425 31.80 8.68 -13.25
C ASN A 425 31.30 7.26 -12.98
N GLY A 426 32.18 6.28 -13.24
CA GLY A 426 31.99 4.91 -12.80
C GLY A 426 32.18 4.78 -11.29
N TRP A 427 31.50 3.78 -10.70
CA TRP A 427 31.81 3.31 -9.37
C TRP A 427 32.98 2.33 -9.44
N GLU A 428 34.09 2.75 -8.88
CA GLU A 428 35.28 1.95 -8.63
C GLU A 428 35.73 2.25 -7.21
N VAL A 429 35.81 1.23 -6.37
CA VAL A 429 36.34 1.39 -5.01
C VAL A 429 37.85 1.53 -5.14
N THR A 430 38.40 2.67 -4.73
CA THR A 430 39.84 2.91 -4.74
C THR A 430 40.39 2.54 -3.36
N TYR A 431 41.31 1.57 -3.36
CA TYR A 431 41.98 1.09 -2.16
C TYR A 431 43.28 1.87 -1.96
N GLU A 432 43.41 2.60 -0.85
CA GLU A 432 44.71 2.96 -0.25
C GLU A 432 44.89 2.04 0.95
N ASP A 433 45.64 0.94 0.70
CA ASP A 433 46.14 -0.10 1.61
C ASP A 433 45.27 -0.61 2.79
N LEU A 434 45.29 -1.96 2.89
CA LEU A 434 44.80 -2.86 3.94
C LEU A 434 43.31 -3.27 3.91
N LEU A 435 43.13 -4.52 3.50
CA LEU A 435 41.96 -5.38 3.72
C LEU A 435 41.89 -5.80 5.19
N ASP A 436 40.72 -5.70 5.83
CA ASP A 436 39.93 -6.88 6.24
C ASP A 436 38.61 -6.51 6.93
N THR A 437 37.54 -7.16 6.44
CA THR A 437 36.27 -7.55 7.10
C THR A 437 35.59 -6.60 8.10
N ILE A 438 34.42 -6.08 7.70
CA ILE A 438 33.35 -5.71 8.65
C ILE A 438 32.94 -6.97 9.41
N HIS A 439 33.16 -7.02 10.73
CA HIS A 439 32.70 -8.11 11.57
C HIS A 439 31.20 -7.92 11.87
N VAL A 440 30.42 -8.99 11.75
CA VAL A 440 28.95 -9.00 12.00
C VAL A 440 28.60 -8.56 13.44
N GLU A 441 29.58 -8.58 14.33
CA GLU A 441 29.47 -8.19 15.75
C GLU A 441 29.39 -6.66 15.94
N ASP A 442 29.76 -5.86 14.93
CA ASP A 442 29.67 -4.39 14.95
C ASP A 442 28.28 -3.86 14.53
N ALA A 443 27.32 -4.76 14.27
CA ALA A 443 25.98 -4.38 13.87
C ALA A 443 25.20 -3.73 15.04
N PRO A 444 24.76 -2.47 14.92
CA PRO A 444 23.90 -1.87 15.94
C PRO A 444 22.59 -2.65 16.04
N SER A 445 22.16 -2.91 17.28
CA SER A 445 20.90 -3.60 17.55
C SER A 445 19.72 -2.86 16.91
N SER A 446 18.76 -3.60 16.39
CA SER A 446 17.56 -3.10 15.71
C SER A 446 16.73 -2.11 16.55
N ASP A 447 16.97 -2.06 17.87
CA ASP A 447 16.26 -1.24 18.86
C ASP A 447 17.03 0.03 19.28
N SER A 448 18.17 0.35 18.67
CA SER A 448 18.94 1.55 19.04
C SER A 448 18.53 2.77 18.22
N GLY A 449 17.66 3.60 18.80
CA GLY A 449 17.41 4.95 18.30
C GLY A 449 18.59 5.89 18.56
N GLY A 450 19.26 6.32 17.49
CA GLY A 450 20.18 7.47 17.47
C GLY A 450 21.31 7.32 16.45
N GLY A 451 21.61 8.27 15.53
CA GLY A 451 21.05 9.61 15.39
C GLY A 451 21.42 10.39 14.11
N ILE A 452 20.74 11.56 13.99
CA ILE A 452 21.07 12.77 13.22
C ILE A 452 21.22 12.60 11.68
N PRO A 453 20.12 12.25 10.98
CA PRO A 453 19.28 13.25 10.26
C PRO A 453 17.81 13.23 10.71
N GLN A 454 17.58 12.80 11.94
CA GLN A 454 16.27 12.35 12.41
C GLN A 454 15.26 13.49 12.59
N LEU A 455 15.63 14.73 12.94
CA LEU A 455 14.65 15.79 13.26
C LEU A 455 13.78 16.22 12.07
N ALA A 456 14.35 16.32 10.86
CA ALA A 456 13.57 16.67 9.66
C ALA A 456 12.71 15.49 9.17
N LEU A 457 13.22 14.26 9.32
CA LEU A 457 12.49 13.03 8.99
C LEU A 457 11.38 12.75 10.01
N GLN A 458 11.62 12.98 11.30
CA GLN A 458 10.66 12.86 12.40
C GLN A 458 9.54 13.88 12.27
N ALA A 459 9.87 15.17 12.02
CA ALA A 459 8.85 16.20 11.79
C ALA A 459 7.99 15.95 10.53
N ALA A 460 8.54 15.23 9.54
CA ALA A 460 7.77 14.73 8.40
C ALA A 460 6.93 13.48 8.75
N ARG A 461 7.46 12.56 9.58
CA ARG A 461 6.79 11.36 10.11
C ARG A 461 5.64 11.68 11.09
N ASP A 462 5.66 12.86 11.70
CA ASP A 462 4.63 13.31 12.64
C ASP A 462 3.47 14.08 11.97
N ARG A 463 3.55 14.34 10.66
CA ARG A 463 2.42 14.96 9.93
C ARG A 463 1.28 13.96 9.81
N ARG A 464 0.25 14.16 10.62
CA ARG A 464 -1.02 13.44 10.47
C ARG A 464 -1.79 14.02 9.29
N ILE A 465 -2.29 13.16 8.41
CA ILE A 465 -3.24 13.55 7.36
C ILE A 465 -4.64 13.26 7.89
N SER A 466 -5.52 14.25 7.77
CA SER A 466 -6.94 14.09 8.07
C SER A 466 -7.63 13.49 6.85
N THR A 467 -8.54 12.55 7.04
CA THR A 467 -9.42 12.00 6.00
C THR A 467 -10.56 12.96 5.61
N GLN A 468 -10.42 14.26 5.90
CA GLN A 468 -11.40 15.30 5.56
C GLN A 468 -11.76 15.27 4.08
N LEU A 469 -12.95 14.73 3.80
CA LEU A 469 -13.66 14.96 2.56
C LEU A 469 -13.96 16.46 2.50
N ALA A 470 -13.49 17.14 1.46
CA ALA A 470 -13.93 18.49 1.18
C ALA A 470 -15.46 18.47 1.06
N THR A 471 -16.15 19.02 2.05
CA THR A 471 -17.60 19.18 2.02
C THR A 471 -17.95 20.07 0.83
N LYS A 472 -18.36 19.45 -0.28
CA LYS A 472 -19.03 20.18 -1.36
C LYS A 472 -20.37 20.63 -0.80
N ASN A 473 -20.43 21.89 -0.36
CA ASN A 473 -21.71 22.56 -0.11
C ASN A 473 -22.58 22.39 -1.37
N PRO A 474 -23.75 21.73 -1.29
CA PRO A 474 -24.66 21.72 -2.41
C PRO A 474 -25.22 23.14 -2.56
N THR A 475 -24.80 23.83 -3.62
CA THR A 475 -25.44 25.06 -4.08
C THR A 475 -26.94 24.78 -4.24
N PRO A 476 -27.84 25.48 -3.54
CA PRO A 476 -29.27 25.22 -3.68
C PRO A 476 -29.71 25.61 -5.10
N ILE A 477 -30.17 24.60 -5.84
CA ILE A 477 -30.86 24.79 -7.11
C ILE A 477 -32.15 25.55 -6.80
N LEU A 478 -32.22 26.81 -7.24
CA LEU A 478 -33.45 27.59 -7.33
C LEU A 478 -34.43 26.85 -8.25
N GLN A 479 -35.36 26.08 -7.66
CA GLN A 479 -36.56 25.65 -8.37
C GLN A 479 -37.51 26.85 -8.48
N ALA A 480 -37.64 27.35 -9.71
CA ALA A 480 -38.72 28.21 -10.12
C ALA A 480 -40.04 27.43 -10.04
N GLY A 481 -40.98 27.93 -9.25
CA GLY A 481 -42.31 27.35 -9.06
C GLY A 481 -43.21 28.31 -8.30
N GLY A 482 -43.48 29.48 -8.90
CA GLY A 482 -44.45 30.43 -8.37
C GLY A 482 -45.89 30.00 -8.69
N ASN A 483 -46.71 29.86 -7.65
CA ASN A 483 -48.05 30.47 -7.54
C ASN A 483 -48.82 29.87 -6.37
N LEU A 484 -48.98 30.63 -5.29
CA LEU A 484 -50.12 30.51 -4.37
C LEU A 484 -50.52 31.90 -3.85
N HIS A 485 -51.78 32.26 -4.08
CA HIS A 485 -52.47 33.40 -3.47
C HIS A 485 -52.63 33.20 -1.95
N PRO A 486 -52.68 34.28 -1.13
CA PRO A 486 -52.72 34.18 0.32
C PRO A 486 -54.15 34.23 0.87
N ARG A 487 -54.38 33.54 1.99
CA ARG A 487 -55.51 33.80 2.89
C ARG A 487 -54.97 34.02 4.30
N ALA A 488 -55.23 35.20 4.84
CA ALA A 488 -54.83 35.65 6.16
C ALA A 488 -55.70 35.06 7.28
N SER A 489 -55.14 34.84 8.47
CA SER A 489 -55.82 35.15 9.74
C SER A 489 -54.82 35.30 10.89
N LEU A 490 -55.03 36.40 11.61
CA LEU A 490 -54.42 36.91 12.83
C LEU A 490 -54.46 35.96 14.05
N ALA A 491 -53.46 36.09 14.95
CA ALA A 491 -53.68 36.43 16.38
C ALA A 491 -52.36 36.65 17.18
N HIS A 492 -52.21 37.89 17.67
CA HIS A 492 -51.72 38.39 18.97
C HIS A 492 -50.47 37.82 19.72
N THR A 493 -49.40 38.65 19.72
CA THR A 493 -48.56 39.26 20.81
C THR A 493 -48.66 38.80 22.29
N PRO A 494 -47.72 39.17 23.23
CA PRO A 494 -46.48 39.98 23.10
C PRO A 494 -45.22 39.56 23.93
N LEU A 495 -44.09 40.19 23.59
CA LEU A 495 -42.88 40.40 24.42
C LEU A 495 -43.08 41.46 25.53
N PRO A 496 -42.19 41.54 26.53
CA PRO A 496 -41.81 42.80 27.15
C PRO A 496 -40.33 43.18 26.91
N ALA A 497 -40.12 44.49 26.91
CA ALA A 497 -38.93 45.24 26.54
C ALA A 497 -38.05 45.67 27.73
N ALA A 498 -36.79 46.07 27.45
CA ALA A 498 -36.07 47.28 27.93
C ALA A 498 -34.54 47.05 27.82
N LEU A 499 -33.79 47.72 26.92
CA LEU A 499 -33.22 49.08 26.98
C LEU A 499 -32.28 49.36 28.17
N ARG A 500 -30.97 49.48 27.89
CA ARG A 500 -30.23 50.77 27.99
C ARG A 500 -28.79 50.71 27.43
N ARG A 501 -28.49 51.70 26.60
CA ARG A 501 -27.15 52.18 26.18
C ARG A 501 -26.42 52.86 27.36
N VAL A 502 -25.09 53.01 27.29
CA VAL A 502 -24.38 54.32 27.15
C VAL A 502 -22.85 54.15 27.10
N ARG A 503 -22.28 54.78 26.05
CA ARG A 503 -20.97 55.43 25.77
C ARG A 503 -19.64 55.15 26.51
N VAL A 504 -18.62 55.12 25.64
CA VAL A 504 -17.18 55.48 25.69
C VAL A 504 -16.83 56.75 26.49
N PRO A 505 -15.55 56.97 26.87
CA PRO A 505 -14.74 57.95 26.11
C PRO A 505 -13.26 57.58 25.85
N ILE A 506 -12.72 58.34 24.89
CA ILE A 506 -11.34 58.46 24.36
C ILE A 506 -10.61 59.58 25.14
N GLU A 507 -9.28 59.51 25.26
CA GLU A 507 -8.29 60.65 25.27
C GLU A 507 -6.86 60.01 25.33
N ASP A 508 -5.94 60.19 24.37
CA ASP A 508 -5.13 61.35 23.91
C ASP A 508 -3.89 61.71 24.78
N LYS A 509 -2.70 61.62 24.16
CA LYS A 509 -1.47 62.47 24.25
C LYS A 509 -0.25 61.67 23.74
N VAL A 510 0.43 61.97 22.62
CA VAL A 510 1.13 63.19 22.12
C VAL A 510 2.56 63.35 22.67
N ASP A 511 3.50 63.41 21.70
CA ASP A 511 4.85 63.98 21.65
C ASP A 511 6.08 63.29 22.29
N SER A 512 7.10 62.97 21.47
CA SER A 512 8.32 63.82 21.31
C SER A 512 9.62 63.06 20.93
N ILE A 513 10.07 63.27 19.67
CA ILE A 513 11.40 63.79 19.25
C ILE A 513 12.70 62.93 19.32
N ALA A 514 13.41 63.01 18.17
CA ALA A 514 14.87 63.08 17.90
C ALA A 514 15.72 61.85 17.54
N LEU A 515 16.03 61.80 16.23
CA LEU A 515 17.35 61.64 15.62
C LEU A 515 18.57 61.89 16.54
N LYS A 516 19.56 60.99 16.48
CA LYS A 516 20.98 61.37 16.29
C LYS A 516 21.86 60.19 15.81
N THR A 517 22.72 60.58 14.88
CA THR A 517 23.73 59.86 14.09
C THR A 517 25.01 59.53 14.88
N ALA A 518 25.87 58.68 14.28
CA ALA A 518 27.27 58.33 14.58
C ALA A 518 27.45 57.20 15.62
N TYR A 519 28.26 56.16 15.41
CA TYR A 519 29.48 55.98 14.61
C TYR A 519 29.51 54.66 13.83
#